data_AF-A0A8D2IK58-F1
#
_entry.id   AF-A0A8D2IK58-F1
#
_cell.length_a   1.000
_cell.length_b   1.000
_cell.length_c   1.000
_cell.angle_alpha   90.00
_cell.angle_beta   90.00
_cell.angle_gamma   90.00
#
_symmetry.space_group_name_H-M   'P 1'
#
loop_
_entity.id
_entity.type
_entity.pdbx_description
1 polymer ?
#
loop_
_entity_poly.entity_id
_entity_poly.type
_entity_poly.pdbx_seq_one_letter_code
_entity_poly.pdbx_strand_id
1 'polypeptide(L)'
;DSKRADWERSWPVQGRHAAACSSEALWQVLQLPDDVRASPELRTALAIHWAFVERNFARFFRLARALPCLPSCALLPHVGRARQLALLTFSHGFSARNSRYPLAQLAQLLAVDTLEEAAGLCRAHGLTVLEGGFVVFQKGSFKDPGPLECRPSRVLVEAKWGDASLLEFAEDVCS
;
A
#
# COMPACT_ATOMS: atom_id res chain seq x y z
N ASP A 1 12.00 15.93 -26.72
CA ASP A 1 11.07 14.77 -26.81
C ASP A 1 10.52 14.34 -25.46
N SER A 2 9.85 15.21 -24.71
CA SER A 2 8.41 15.53 -24.81
C SER A 2 7.39 14.38 -24.74
N LYS A 3 7.80 13.14 -24.39
CA LYS A 3 6.84 12.02 -24.16
C LYS A 3 6.92 11.35 -22.77
N ARG A 4 7.80 11.82 -21.87
CA ARG A 4 7.98 11.23 -20.53
C ARG A 4 7.19 11.93 -19.40
N ALA A 5 6.50 13.04 -19.70
CA ALA A 5 5.89 13.91 -18.68
C ALA A 5 4.40 14.23 -18.94
N ASP A 6 3.66 13.32 -19.59
CA ASP A 6 2.22 13.51 -19.86
C ASP A 6 1.32 12.65 -18.96
N TRP A 7 1.89 11.71 -18.20
CA TRP A 7 1.13 10.89 -17.26
C TRP A 7 0.73 11.65 -15.99
N GLU A 8 1.44 12.73 -15.62
CA GLU A 8 1.15 13.57 -14.45
C GLU A 8 -0.10 14.45 -14.65
N ARG A 9 -0.41 14.86 -15.88
CA ARG A 9 -1.55 15.76 -16.18
C ARG A 9 -2.90 15.06 -16.29
N SER A 10 -2.91 13.76 -16.53
CA SER A 10 -4.15 12.97 -16.69
C SER A 10 -4.67 12.37 -15.38
N TRP A 11 -4.05 12.65 -14.24
CA TRP A 11 -4.49 12.10 -12.96
C TRP A 11 -5.39 13.10 -12.24
N PRO A 12 -6.69 12.80 -11.99
CA PRO A 12 -7.51 13.66 -11.17
C PRO A 12 -6.91 13.66 -9.76
N VAL A 13 -6.40 14.82 -9.35
CA VAL A 13 -6.00 15.12 -7.99
C VAL A 13 -7.28 15.21 -7.16
N GLN A 14 -7.91 14.07 -6.93
CA GLN A 14 -9.13 13.99 -6.16
C GLN A 14 -8.76 14.14 -4.68
N GLY A 15 -9.05 15.33 -4.15
CA GLY A 15 -9.60 15.55 -2.82
C GLY A 15 -8.72 15.16 -1.64
N ARG A 16 -8.43 16.18 -0.82
CA ARG A 16 -8.05 16.14 0.60
C ARG A 16 -8.43 14.81 1.29
N HIS A 17 -7.57 14.34 2.19
CA HIS A 17 -7.71 13.17 3.08
C HIS A 17 -6.97 11.89 2.63
N ALA A 18 -5.65 11.96 2.57
CA ALA A 18 -4.79 10.82 2.86
C ALA A 18 -3.49 11.33 3.53
N ALA A 19 -3.44 11.29 4.86
CA ALA A 19 -2.29 11.73 5.66
C ALA A 19 -1.00 10.90 5.45
N ALA A 20 -1.02 9.88 4.57
CA ALA A 20 0.13 9.02 4.28
C ALA A 20 1.31 9.75 3.61
N CYS A 21 1.06 10.93 3.04
CA CYS A 21 2.01 11.60 2.15
C CYS A 21 1.94 13.13 2.27
N SER A 22 1.84 13.63 3.50
CA SER A 22 1.91 15.07 3.75
C SER A 22 3.31 15.59 3.37
N SER A 23 3.38 16.48 2.37
CA SER A 23 4.63 17.15 1.99
C SER A 23 5.22 17.95 3.15
N GLU A 24 4.37 18.45 4.04
CA GLU A 24 4.77 19.17 5.26
C GLU A 24 5.46 18.24 6.26
N ALA A 25 4.91 17.05 6.50
CA ALA A 25 5.53 16.07 7.41
C ALA A 25 6.88 15.59 6.87
N LEU A 26 6.98 15.35 5.56
CA LEU A 26 8.26 15.01 4.93
C LEU A 26 9.27 16.15 5.09
N TRP A 27 8.86 17.39 4.86
CA TRP A 27 9.74 18.55 5.01
C TRP A 27 10.26 18.65 6.44
N GLN A 28 9.40 18.53 7.45
CA GLN A 28 9.80 18.54 8.86
C GLN A 28 10.80 17.43 9.19
N VAL A 29 10.56 16.21 8.70
CA VAL A 29 11.50 15.08 8.87
C VAL A 29 12.86 15.39 8.25
N LEU A 30 12.89 16.04 7.09
CA LEU A 30 14.14 16.39 6.41
C LEU A 30 14.93 17.50 7.13
N GLN A 31 14.28 18.30 7.98
CA GLN A 31 14.93 19.32 8.81
C GLN A 31 15.49 18.77 10.14
N LEU A 32 15.24 17.49 10.47
CA LEU A 32 15.79 16.88 11.67
C LEU A 32 17.32 16.73 11.58
N PRO A 33 18.03 16.75 12.71
CA PRO A 33 19.46 16.44 12.78
C PRO A 33 19.85 15.12 12.11
N ASP A 34 21.07 15.04 11.56
CA ASP A 34 21.54 13.89 10.76
C ASP A 34 21.55 12.58 11.55
N ASP A 35 21.90 12.63 12.82
CA ASP A 35 21.89 11.51 13.75
C ASP A 35 20.47 10.95 13.94
N VAL A 36 19.48 11.83 14.05
CA VAL A 36 18.06 11.45 14.15
C VAL A 36 17.58 10.87 12.81
N ARG A 37 17.93 11.49 11.68
CA ARG A 37 17.58 10.99 10.33
C ARG A 37 18.26 9.67 9.97
N ALA A 38 19.41 9.39 10.57
CA ALA A 38 20.12 8.14 10.39
C ALA A 38 19.48 6.97 11.16
N SER A 39 18.55 7.23 12.09
CA SER A 39 17.85 6.19 12.86
C SER A 39 17.17 5.15 11.95
N PRO A 40 17.23 3.85 12.30
CA PRO A 40 16.67 2.79 11.47
C PRO A 40 15.15 2.92 11.31
N GLU A 41 14.45 3.43 12.32
CA GLU A 41 13.00 3.67 12.31
C GLU A 41 12.65 4.71 11.25
N LEU A 42 13.35 5.85 11.26
CA LEU A 42 13.07 6.95 10.34
C LEU A 42 13.48 6.61 8.90
N ARG A 43 14.60 5.91 8.72
CA ARG A 43 15.00 5.38 7.41
C ARG A 43 13.96 4.42 6.84
N THR A 44 13.37 3.58 7.68
CA THR A 44 12.31 2.64 7.28
C THR A 44 11.03 3.39 6.90
N ALA A 45 10.61 4.35 7.73
CA ALA A 45 9.45 5.20 7.44
C ALA A 45 9.60 5.95 6.11
N LEU A 46 10.77 6.56 5.87
CA LEU A 46 11.10 7.23 4.61
C LEU A 46 11.12 6.25 3.43
N ALA A 47 11.68 5.05 3.59
CA ALA A 47 11.69 4.04 2.52
C ALA A 47 10.28 3.60 2.12
N ILE A 48 9.36 3.49 3.08
CA ILE A 48 7.94 3.21 2.83
C ILE A 48 7.27 4.38 2.12
N HIS A 49 7.52 5.60 2.58
CA HIS A 49 7.01 6.83 1.97
C HIS A 49 7.44 6.93 0.49
N TRP A 50 8.73 6.78 0.21
CA TRP A 50 9.23 6.82 -1.17
C TRP A 50 8.65 5.71 -2.04
N ALA A 51 8.54 4.47 -1.51
CA ALA A 51 7.91 3.38 -2.25
C ALA A 51 6.44 3.67 -2.60
N PHE A 52 5.72 4.39 -1.73
CA PHE A 52 4.35 4.83 -2.00
C PHE A 52 4.30 5.92 -3.08
N VAL A 53 5.13 6.95 -2.97
CA VAL A 53 5.22 8.06 -3.95
C VAL A 53 5.61 7.56 -5.34
N GLU A 54 6.61 6.68 -5.41
CA GLU A 54 7.11 6.05 -6.65
C GLU A 54 6.12 5.03 -7.26
N ARG A 55 4.98 4.76 -6.60
CA ARG A 55 4.03 3.69 -6.96
C ARG A 55 4.68 2.31 -7.03
N ASN A 56 5.76 2.09 -6.28
CA ASN A 56 6.42 0.80 -6.16
C ASN A 56 5.74 -0.04 -5.07
N PHE A 57 4.53 -0.52 -5.37
CA PHE A 57 3.71 -1.23 -4.37
C PHE A 57 4.30 -2.58 -3.96
N ALA A 58 5.08 -3.24 -4.83
CA ALA A 58 5.83 -4.43 -4.45
C ALA A 58 6.85 -4.11 -3.33
N ARG A 59 7.60 -3.01 -3.46
CA ARG A 59 8.51 -2.55 -2.40
C ARG A 59 7.75 -2.08 -1.16
N PHE A 60 6.67 -1.33 -1.32
CA PHE A 60 5.83 -0.84 -0.23
C PHE A 60 5.32 -1.99 0.65
N PHE A 61 4.66 -3.00 0.05
CA PHE A 61 4.11 -4.12 0.82
C PHE A 61 5.19 -5.05 1.37
N ARG A 62 6.34 -5.17 0.70
CA ARG A 62 7.51 -5.88 1.25
C ARG A 62 8.02 -5.21 2.52
N LEU A 63 8.16 -3.88 2.53
CA LEU A 63 8.57 -3.13 3.72
C LEU A 63 7.51 -3.18 4.81
N ALA A 64 6.23 -3.03 4.44
CA ALA A 64 5.11 -3.10 5.38
C ALA A 64 5.05 -4.45 6.14
N ARG A 65 5.32 -5.56 5.44
CA ARG A 65 5.40 -6.89 6.06
C ARG A 65 6.54 -7.01 7.08
N ALA A 66 7.65 -6.30 6.86
CA ALA A 66 8.83 -6.34 7.72
C ALA A 66 8.76 -5.40 8.93
N LEU A 67 7.78 -4.50 8.99
CA LEU A 67 7.63 -3.57 10.12
C LEU A 67 7.34 -4.30 11.45
N PRO A 68 7.77 -3.75 12.61
CA PRO A 68 7.26 -4.16 13.92
C PRO A 68 5.76 -3.86 14.09
N CYS A 69 5.16 -4.37 15.17
CA CYS A 69 3.72 -4.24 15.43
C CYS A 69 3.25 -2.77 15.43
N LEU A 70 3.85 -1.91 16.26
CA LEU A 70 3.42 -0.52 16.41
C LEU A 70 3.49 0.30 15.09
N PRO A 71 4.61 0.30 14.34
CA PRO A 71 4.63 0.94 13.01
C PRO A 71 3.64 0.33 12.02
N SER A 72 3.34 -0.97 12.13
CA SER A 72 2.34 -1.61 11.27
C SER A 72 0.93 -1.10 11.58
N CYS A 73 0.59 -0.90 12.86
CA CYS A 73 -0.66 -0.26 13.27
C CYS A 73 -0.76 1.18 12.73
N ALA A 74 0.33 1.95 12.78
CA ALA A 74 0.36 3.30 12.22
C ALA A 74 0.20 3.32 10.69
N LEU A 75 0.70 2.29 9.99
CA LEU A 75 0.58 2.17 8.52
C LEU A 75 -0.80 1.69 8.08
N LEU A 76 -1.52 0.90 8.90
CA LEU A 76 -2.76 0.21 8.54
C LEU A 76 -3.83 1.13 7.90
N PRO A 77 -4.10 2.36 8.40
CA PRO A 77 -5.07 3.27 7.79
C PRO A 77 -4.73 3.66 6.35
N HIS A 78 -3.48 3.53 5.92
CA HIS A 78 -3.01 3.89 4.58
C HIS A 78 -2.98 2.71 3.61
N VAL A 79 -3.09 1.47 4.12
CA VAL A 79 -3.02 0.24 3.33
C VAL A 79 -4.14 0.18 2.30
N GLY A 80 -5.37 0.59 2.66
CA GLY A 80 -6.50 0.62 1.73
C GLY A 80 -6.18 1.46 0.49
N ARG A 81 -5.70 2.70 0.71
CA ARG A 81 -5.31 3.59 -0.39
C ARG A 81 -4.15 3.03 -1.21
N ALA A 82 -3.16 2.41 -0.57
CA ALA A 82 -2.05 1.76 -1.26
C ALA A 82 -2.53 0.61 -2.15
N ARG A 83 -3.44 -0.26 -1.67
CA ARG A 83 -4.03 -1.35 -2.46
C ARG A 83 -4.80 -0.84 -3.66
N GLN A 84 -5.60 0.21 -3.48
CA GLN A 84 -6.34 0.85 -4.57
C GLN A 84 -5.39 1.41 -5.65
N LEU A 85 -4.38 2.19 -5.24
CA LEU A 85 -3.41 2.76 -6.18
C LEU A 85 -2.57 1.68 -6.88
N ALA A 86 -2.30 0.56 -6.20
CA ALA A 86 -1.67 -0.60 -6.80
C ALA A 86 -2.54 -1.21 -7.89
N LEU A 87 -3.82 -1.51 -7.61
CA LEU A 87 -4.73 -2.08 -8.61
C LEU A 87 -4.91 -1.18 -9.82
N LEU A 88 -4.97 0.13 -9.60
CA LEU A 88 -4.95 1.11 -10.67
C LEU A 88 -3.65 1.01 -11.49
N THR A 89 -2.49 1.00 -10.84
CA THR A 89 -1.19 0.92 -11.51
C THR A 89 -1.09 -0.35 -12.36
N PHE A 90 -1.57 -1.47 -11.83
CA PHE A 90 -1.69 -2.72 -12.59
C PHE A 90 -2.69 -2.60 -13.74
N SER A 91 -3.84 -1.96 -13.53
CA SER A 91 -4.84 -1.75 -14.57
C SER A 91 -4.31 -0.94 -15.73
N HIS A 92 -3.36 -0.04 -15.51
CA HIS A 92 -2.68 0.69 -16.58
C HIS A 92 -1.53 -0.12 -17.21
N GLY A 93 -0.69 -0.78 -16.39
CA GLY A 93 0.49 -1.50 -16.86
C GLY A 93 0.21 -2.84 -17.55
N PHE A 94 -0.86 -3.52 -17.13
CA PHE A 94 -1.27 -4.84 -17.63
C PHE A 94 -2.53 -4.79 -18.51
N SER A 95 -2.92 -3.61 -19.01
CA SER A 95 -4.10 -3.47 -19.90
C SER A 95 -3.83 -4.02 -21.31
N ALA A 96 -3.93 -5.34 -21.47
CA ALA A 96 -3.83 -6.02 -22.77
C ALA A 96 -4.99 -7.01 -22.95
N ARG A 97 -5.36 -7.26 -24.22
CA ARG A 97 -6.59 -8.00 -24.61
C ARG A 97 -6.71 -9.39 -23.96
N ASN A 98 -5.60 -10.04 -23.65
CA ASN A 98 -5.54 -11.37 -23.02
C ASN A 98 -4.73 -11.36 -21.71
N SER A 99 -4.58 -10.19 -21.07
CA SER A 99 -3.81 -10.09 -19.83
C SER A 99 -4.54 -10.81 -18.70
N ARG A 100 -3.88 -11.84 -18.16
CA ARG A 100 -4.35 -12.62 -17.02
C ARG A 100 -3.25 -12.59 -15.97
N TYR A 101 -3.59 -12.09 -14.79
CA TYR A 101 -2.66 -12.06 -13.67
C TYR A 101 -3.15 -13.02 -12.58
N PRO A 102 -2.29 -13.92 -12.04
CA PRO A 102 -2.72 -14.85 -10.99
C PRO A 102 -3.21 -14.10 -9.75
N LEU A 103 -4.45 -14.37 -9.34
CA LEU A 103 -5.07 -13.72 -8.18
C LEU A 103 -4.26 -14.00 -6.90
N ALA A 104 -3.73 -15.21 -6.76
CA ALA A 104 -2.90 -15.58 -5.61
C ALA A 104 -1.62 -14.74 -5.50
N GLN A 105 -0.97 -14.49 -6.65
CA GLN A 105 0.21 -13.62 -6.69
C GLN A 105 -0.17 -12.17 -6.36
N LEU A 106 -1.35 -11.73 -6.77
CA LEU A 106 -1.86 -10.38 -6.47
C LEU A 106 -2.16 -10.22 -4.98
N ALA A 107 -2.84 -11.19 -4.38
CA ALA A 107 -3.14 -11.22 -2.95
C ALA A 107 -1.85 -11.17 -2.13
N GLN A 108 -0.83 -11.95 -2.52
CA GLN A 108 0.48 -11.90 -1.91
C GLN A 108 1.15 -10.53 -2.12
N LEU A 109 1.15 -9.97 -3.31
CA LEU A 109 1.77 -8.67 -3.54
C LEU A 109 1.11 -7.56 -2.72
N LEU A 110 -0.22 -7.56 -2.62
CA LEU A 110 -1.02 -6.53 -1.94
C LEU A 110 -1.22 -6.79 -0.43
N ALA A 111 -0.57 -7.84 0.09
CA ALA A 111 -0.71 -8.28 1.47
C ALA A 111 -2.17 -8.42 1.91
N VAL A 112 -3.00 -9.03 1.07
CA VAL A 112 -4.40 -9.36 1.39
C VAL A 112 -4.43 -10.73 2.07
N ASP A 113 -5.27 -10.89 3.08
CA ASP A 113 -5.21 -12.07 3.96
C ASP A 113 -5.79 -13.32 3.28
N THR A 114 -6.81 -13.15 2.44
CA THR A 114 -7.45 -14.28 1.72
C THR A 114 -7.64 -14.02 0.22
N LEU A 115 -7.79 -15.11 -0.55
CA LEU A 115 -8.11 -15.01 -1.97
C LEU A 115 -9.50 -14.42 -2.21
N GLU A 116 -10.47 -14.69 -1.34
CA GLU A 116 -11.82 -14.13 -1.48
C GLU A 116 -11.81 -12.62 -1.23
N GLU A 117 -11.08 -12.13 -0.24
CA GLU A 117 -10.89 -10.70 -0.04
C GLU A 117 -10.19 -10.04 -1.22
N ALA A 118 -9.17 -10.69 -1.79
CA ALA A 118 -8.48 -10.17 -2.97
C ALA A 118 -9.42 -10.11 -4.19
N ALA A 119 -10.26 -11.13 -4.36
CA ALA A 119 -11.27 -11.15 -5.40
C ALA A 119 -12.33 -10.05 -5.18
N GLY A 120 -12.83 -9.91 -3.95
CA GLY A 120 -13.78 -8.86 -3.56
C GLY A 120 -13.22 -7.46 -3.81
N LEU A 121 -11.96 -7.23 -3.44
CA LEU A 121 -11.23 -5.98 -3.70
C LEU A 121 -11.14 -5.70 -5.21
N CYS A 122 -10.79 -6.69 -6.03
CA CYS A 122 -10.74 -6.53 -7.49
C CYS A 122 -12.12 -6.18 -8.07
N ARG A 123 -13.16 -6.91 -7.67
CA ARG A 123 -14.54 -6.69 -8.12
C ARG A 123 -15.06 -5.30 -7.72
N ALA A 124 -14.75 -4.84 -6.51
CA ALA A 124 -15.11 -3.49 -6.04
C ALA A 124 -14.49 -2.39 -6.91
N HIS A 125 -13.32 -2.65 -7.51
CA HIS A 125 -12.65 -1.77 -8.46
C HIS A 125 -13.02 -2.03 -9.94
N GLY A 126 -14.10 -2.78 -10.20
CA GLY A 126 -14.58 -3.04 -11.56
C GLY A 126 -13.74 -4.05 -12.36
N LEU A 127 -12.82 -4.76 -11.71
CA LEU A 127 -11.99 -5.78 -12.35
C LEU A 127 -12.70 -7.13 -12.36
N THR A 128 -12.49 -7.89 -13.44
CA THR A 128 -13.07 -9.23 -13.58
C THR A 128 -12.12 -10.29 -13.00
N VAL A 129 -12.66 -11.14 -12.14
CA VAL A 129 -11.96 -12.32 -11.59
C VAL A 129 -12.56 -13.57 -12.25
N LEU A 130 -11.74 -14.33 -12.97
CA LEU A 130 -12.13 -15.56 -13.65
C LEU A 130 -12.14 -16.75 -12.67
N GLU A 131 -12.97 -17.76 -12.94
CA GLU A 131 -13.09 -18.97 -12.12
C GLU A 131 -11.75 -19.72 -11.93
N GLY A 132 -10.84 -19.63 -12.91
CA GLY A 132 -9.49 -20.19 -12.82
C GLY A 132 -8.52 -19.45 -11.89
N GLY A 133 -8.98 -18.47 -11.10
CA GLY A 133 -8.13 -17.71 -10.17
C GLY A 133 -7.26 -16.65 -10.84
N PHE A 134 -7.75 -16.03 -11.91
CA PHE A 134 -7.04 -14.97 -12.64
C PHE A 134 -7.83 -13.66 -12.62
N VAL A 135 -7.11 -12.55 -12.44
CA VAL A 135 -7.64 -11.20 -12.63
C VAL A 135 -7.32 -10.72 -14.05
N VAL A 136 -8.32 -10.10 -14.68
CA VAL A 136 -8.17 -9.43 -15.98
C VAL A 136 -8.07 -7.92 -15.74
N PHE A 137 -6.93 -7.35 -16.12
CA PHE A 137 -6.69 -5.92 -16.03
C PHE A 137 -7.06 -5.23 -17.35
N GLN A 138 -7.97 -4.26 -17.26
CA GLN A 138 -8.39 -3.42 -18.37
C GLN A 138 -8.49 -1.99 -17.88
N LYS A 139 -7.71 -1.09 -18.49
CA LYS A 139 -7.65 0.33 -18.09
C LYS A 139 -9.04 0.98 -18.05
N GLY A 140 -9.90 0.69 -19.03
CA GLY A 140 -11.23 1.28 -19.16
C GLY A 140 -12.27 0.74 -18.17
N SER A 141 -12.00 -0.38 -17.50
CA SER A 141 -12.95 -1.04 -16.60
C SER A 141 -12.73 -0.66 -15.12
N PHE A 142 -11.62 0.02 -14.81
CA PHE A 142 -11.27 0.38 -13.44
C PHE A 142 -12.22 1.42 -12.86
N LYS A 143 -12.73 1.14 -11.66
CA LYS A 143 -13.63 2.02 -10.90
C LYS A 143 -12.99 2.40 -9.57
N ASP A 144 -13.20 3.65 -9.17
CA ASP A 144 -12.89 4.11 -7.82
C ASP A 144 -14.18 4.04 -6.97
N PRO A 145 -14.35 3.02 -6.11
CA PRO A 145 -15.50 2.88 -5.22
C PRO A 145 -15.46 3.89 -4.05
N GLY A 146 -14.44 4.76 -3.98
CA GLY A 146 -14.22 5.67 -2.86
C GLY A 146 -13.30 5.07 -1.79
N PRO A 147 -13.28 5.67 -0.59
CA PRO A 147 -12.41 5.22 0.49
C PRO A 147 -12.69 3.77 0.87
N LEU A 148 -11.65 2.94 0.85
CA LEU A 148 -11.73 1.59 1.40
C LEU A 148 -11.75 1.67 2.92
N GLU A 149 -12.62 0.89 3.55
CA GLU A 149 -12.64 0.75 5.01
C GLU A 149 -11.28 0.28 5.52
N CYS A 150 -10.83 0.86 6.62
CA CYS A 150 -9.69 0.34 7.36
C CYS A 150 -10.10 -1.00 7.97
N ARG A 151 -9.72 -2.10 7.30
CA ARG A 151 -9.96 -3.44 7.81
C ARG A 151 -8.75 -3.93 8.59
N PRO A 152 -8.96 -4.72 9.66
CA PRO A 152 -7.86 -5.44 10.29
C PRO A 152 -7.13 -6.26 9.23
N SER A 153 -5.81 -6.38 9.38
CA SER A 153 -4.98 -7.16 8.46
C SER A 153 -4.11 -8.11 9.26
N ARG A 154 -4.32 -9.40 9.06
CA ARG A 154 -3.55 -10.43 9.75
C ARG A 154 -2.11 -10.44 9.27
N VAL A 155 -1.90 -10.38 7.96
CA VAL A 155 -0.58 -10.39 7.32
C VAL A 155 0.27 -9.19 7.71
N LEU A 156 -0.35 -8.03 7.97
CA LEU A 156 0.39 -6.81 8.29
C LEU A 156 0.49 -6.50 9.79
N VAL A 157 -0.49 -6.90 10.61
CA VAL A 157 -0.57 -6.49 12.02
C VAL A 157 -0.73 -7.69 12.96
N GLU A 158 -1.80 -8.48 12.83
CA GLU A 158 -2.13 -9.48 13.86
C GLU A 158 -1.10 -10.62 13.95
N ALA A 159 -0.51 -11.04 12.83
CA ALA A 159 0.55 -12.06 12.86
C ALA A 159 1.85 -11.58 13.54
N LYS A 160 1.94 -10.29 13.85
CA LYS A 160 3.08 -9.66 14.53
C LYS A 160 2.82 -9.45 16.03
N TRP A 161 1.59 -9.68 16.47
CA TRP A 161 1.30 -9.87 17.88
C TRP A 161 1.86 -11.25 18.24
N GLY A 162 3.03 -11.30 18.87
CA GLY A 162 3.45 -12.49 19.62
C GLY A 162 2.56 -12.66 20.84
N ASP A 163 2.80 -13.70 21.65
CA ASP A 163 2.16 -13.88 22.97
C ASP A 163 2.47 -12.72 23.97
N ALA A 164 3.27 -11.74 23.54
CA ALA A 164 3.59 -10.52 24.27
C ALA A 164 2.34 -9.66 24.49
N SER A 165 2.01 -9.48 25.76
CA SER A 165 0.94 -8.61 26.21
C SER A 165 1.29 -7.14 25.94
N LEU A 166 0.26 -6.29 25.77
CA LEU A 166 0.40 -4.84 25.54
C LEU A 166 1.33 -4.11 26.53
N LEU A 167 1.56 -4.71 27.70
CA LEU A 167 2.42 -4.18 28.76
C LEU A 167 3.91 -4.34 28.45
N GLU A 168 4.36 -5.45 27.87
CA GLU A 168 5.78 -5.65 27.51
C GLU A 168 6.24 -4.64 26.44
N PHE A 169 5.35 -4.27 25.52
CA PHE A 169 5.64 -3.24 24.51
C PHE A 169 5.79 -1.83 25.08
N ALA A 170 5.14 -1.53 26.22
CA ALA A 170 5.25 -0.22 26.85
C ALA A 170 6.56 -0.06 27.65
N GLU A 171 7.11 -1.18 28.13
CA GLU A 171 8.34 -1.21 28.94
C GLU A 171 9.60 -1.06 28.07
N ASP A 172 9.62 -1.64 26.88
CA ASP A 172 10.75 -1.57 25.93
C ASP A 172 10.93 -0.18 25.28
N VAL A 173 9.88 0.64 25.25
CA VAL A 173 9.95 2.02 24.69
C VAL A 173 10.62 2.99 25.67
N CYS A 174 10.78 2.62 26.95
CA CYS A 174 11.29 3.49 28.01
C CYS A 174 12.73 3.16 28.47
N SER A 175 13.42 2.22 27.82
CA SER A 175 14.82 1.85 28.14
C SER A 175 15.79 2.31 27.07
#